data_AF-W4RWG2-F1
#
_entry.id   AF-W4RWG2-F1
#
_cell.length_a   1.000
_cell.length_b   1.000
_cell.length_c   1.000
_cell.angle_alpha   90.00
_cell.angle_beta   90.00
_cell.angle_gamma   90.00
#
_symmetry.space_group_name_H-M   'P 1'
#
loop_
_entity.id
_entity.type
_entity.pdbx_description
1 polymer ?
#
loop_
_entity_poly.entity_id
_entity_poly.type
_entity_poly.pdbx_seq_one_letter_code
_entity_poly.pdbx_strand_id
1 'polypeptide(L)'
;LVGHDPVYLDDRFLQKYEQSVFYDSTPAYVWEQWYCSPSYRGQWAFTECRRVGRNLIQVPMRELYKPKPDREIVHARSFAVDPADLAHVDLDEEHVVAKVQRLLDALLRLGDGLSALGTIVGLNKSPVELIGFDRAEVAANGWLAYPALGRLAQVAPLNMTQQMFLARCKSLHELWQGVPNGYLKSLLERAGCPRVAVKEVGSIKLLQALLNVIERLNTHEEASDAFASDREPEGWKDHNEAMAPLFLNNDLRIADAHETVEQCLTTLRQLGFDTANVNAGYGRSLDFVIDGVITALRKVATEIETLFDPGK
;
A
#
# COMPACT_ATOMS: atom_id res chain seq x y z
N LEU A 1 39.02 15.43 11.91
CA LEU A 1 38.31 14.66 10.86
C LEU A 1 36.92 14.37 11.41
N VAL A 2 35.89 15.02 10.86
CA VAL A 2 34.50 14.67 11.24
C VAL A 2 34.28 13.24 10.76
N GLY A 3 33.91 12.34 11.67
CA GLY A 3 33.69 10.93 11.35
C GLY A 3 32.75 10.78 10.16
N HIS A 4 33.04 9.82 9.28
CA HIS A 4 32.16 9.44 8.18
C HIS A 4 30.92 8.68 8.66
N ASP A 5 30.76 8.51 9.97
CA ASP A 5 29.68 7.76 10.57
C ASP A 5 28.36 8.51 10.39
N PRO A 6 27.33 7.85 9.85
CA PRO A 6 26.01 8.44 9.72
C PRO A 6 25.38 8.66 11.11
N VAL A 7 24.53 9.69 11.21
CA VAL A 7 23.65 9.89 12.37
C VAL A 7 22.29 9.31 12.04
N TYR A 8 21.68 8.62 13.00
CA TYR A 8 20.34 8.11 12.85
C TYR A 8 19.36 9.01 13.60
N LEU A 9 18.28 9.37 12.91
CA LEU A 9 17.16 10.09 13.49
C LEU A 9 15.95 9.16 13.56
N ASP A 10 15.13 9.31 14.59
CA ASP A 10 13.77 8.80 14.61
C ASP A 10 12.96 9.46 13.50
N ASP A 11 12.21 8.67 12.73
CA ASP A 11 11.50 9.14 11.54
C ASP A 11 10.42 10.20 11.86
N ARG A 12 9.99 10.33 13.12
CA ARG A 12 9.13 11.42 13.58
C ARG A 12 9.70 12.81 13.29
N PHE A 13 11.01 12.91 13.07
CA PHE A 13 11.65 14.07 12.45
C PHE A 13 10.89 14.58 11.20
N LEU A 14 10.38 13.68 10.36
CA LEU A 14 9.70 14.01 9.11
C LEU A 14 8.28 14.54 9.27
N GLN A 15 7.62 14.32 10.43
CA GLN A 15 6.22 14.69 10.63
C GLN A 15 5.95 16.17 10.31
N LYS A 16 6.83 17.06 10.78
CA LYS A 16 6.77 18.50 10.52
C LYS A 16 6.73 18.82 9.03
N TYR A 17 7.52 18.11 8.23
CA TYR A 17 7.68 18.39 6.80
C TYR A 17 6.55 17.76 6.00
N GLU A 18 6.19 16.51 6.31
CA GLU A 18 5.17 15.75 5.57
C GLU A 18 3.74 16.27 5.79
N GLN A 19 3.46 16.87 6.94
CA GLN A 19 2.13 17.42 7.27
C GLN A 19 1.91 18.84 6.73
N SER A 20 2.92 19.43 6.08
CA SER A 20 2.87 20.83 5.65
C SER A 20 3.17 20.97 4.17
N VAL A 21 2.20 21.52 3.44
CA VAL A 21 2.30 21.82 1.99
C VAL A 21 3.40 22.81 1.62
N PHE A 22 4.03 23.46 2.62
CA PHE A 22 5.13 24.40 2.39
C PHE A 22 6.48 23.72 2.19
N TYR A 23 6.60 22.44 2.59
CA TYR A 23 7.81 21.67 2.44
C TYR A 23 7.65 20.67 1.30
N ASP A 24 8.75 20.43 0.60
CA ASP A 24 8.88 19.26 -0.26
C ASP A 24 9.49 18.14 0.59
N SER A 25 8.78 17.02 0.66
CA SER A 25 9.19 15.83 1.41
C SER A 25 8.79 14.55 0.66
N THR A 26 8.54 14.63 -0.64
CA THR A 26 8.16 13.47 -1.44
C THR A 26 9.31 12.44 -1.41
N PRO A 27 9.07 11.20 -0.96
CA PRO A 27 10.11 10.17 -0.99
C PRO A 27 10.55 9.88 -2.43
N ALA A 28 11.84 9.61 -2.60
CA ALA A 28 12.41 9.26 -3.91
C ALA A 28 13.15 7.93 -3.81
N TYR A 29 12.87 7.02 -4.74
CA TYR A 29 13.58 5.76 -4.85
C TYR A 29 14.72 5.91 -5.87
N VAL A 30 15.96 5.88 -5.39
CA VAL A 30 17.15 6.09 -6.22
C VAL A 30 18.25 5.13 -5.76
N TRP A 31 18.93 4.46 -6.69
CA TRP A 31 20.01 3.50 -6.38
C TRP A 31 19.59 2.45 -5.34
N GLU A 32 18.41 1.86 -5.54
CA GLU A 32 17.84 0.82 -4.67
C GLU A 32 17.50 1.26 -3.24
N GLN A 33 17.50 2.57 -2.97
CA GLN A 33 17.30 3.12 -1.64
C GLN A 33 16.22 4.20 -1.63
N TRP A 34 15.49 4.28 -0.51
CA TRP A 34 14.48 5.31 -0.29
C TRP A 34 15.08 6.54 0.37
N TYR A 35 15.16 7.62 -0.40
CA TYR A 35 15.59 8.92 0.09
C TYR A 35 14.41 9.73 0.60
N CYS A 36 14.65 10.48 1.67
CA CYS A 36 13.71 11.41 2.28
C CYS A 36 14.44 12.72 2.58
N SER A 37 14.56 13.59 1.58
CA SER A 37 15.31 14.84 1.71
C SER A 37 14.37 16.04 1.89
N PRO A 38 13.81 16.27 3.09
CA PRO A 38 12.87 17.36 3.30
C PRO A 38 13.54 18.71 3.04
N SER A 39 12.83 19.62 2.37
CA SER A 39 13.30 20.96 2.06
C SER A 39 12.18 21.99 2.13
N TYR A 40 12.54 23.24 2.43
CA TYR A 40 11.61 24.37 2.34
C TYR A 40 11.74 25.01 0.96
N ARG A 41 10.88 24.62 0.02
CA ARG A 41 10.90 25.12 -1.37
C ARG A 41 12.30 25.02 -2.03
N GLY A 42 12.98 23.89 -1.82
CA GLY A 42 14.35 23.66 -2.32
C GLY A 42 15.47 24.35 -1.51
N GLN A 43 15.13 25.11 -0.45
CA GLN A 43 16.09 25.71 0.46
C GLN A 43 16.24 24.88 1.74
N TRP A 44 17.42 25.00 2.36
CA TRP A 44 17.75 24.39 3.66
C TRP A 44 17.48 22.88 3.71
N ALA A 45 17.63 22.19 2.58
CA ALA A 45 17.33 20.77 2.44
C ALA A 45 18.26 19.91 3.31
N PHE A 46 17.70 18.87 3.91
CA PHE A 46 18.47 17.75 4.45
C PHE A 46 18.74 16.78 3.31
N THR A 47 19.92 16.87 2.70
CA THR A 47 20.24 16.08 1.49
C THR A 47 20.83 14.71 1.83
N GLU A 48 20.61 13.72 0.96
CA GLU A 48 21.12 12.34 1.10
C GLU A 48 20.61 11.61 2.35
N CYS A 49 19.50 12.07 2.94
CA CYS A 49 18.82 11.35 3.99
C CYS A 49 18.10 10.13 3.42
N ARG A 50 18.25 8.99 4.09
CA ARG A 50 17.68 7.69 3.66
C ARG A 50 16.79 7.15 4.75
N ARG A 51 15.66 6.55 4.38
CA ARG A 51 14.86 5.74 5.31
C ARG A 51 15.52 4.38 5.49
N VAL A 52 15.65 3.97 6.74
CA VAL A 52 16.27 2.70 7.15
C VAL A 52 15.52 2.18 8.37
N GLY A 53 15.47 0.85 8.53
CA GLY A 53 14.61 0.21 9.52
C GLY A 53 13.15 0.67 9.41
N ARG A 54 12.31 0.31 10.36
CA ARG A 54 10.89 0.66 10.31
C ARG A 54 10.62 2.17 10.43
N ASN A 55 11.34 2.83 11.35
CA ASN A 55 11.12 4.22 11.78
C ASN A 55 12.44 5.00 11.98
N LEU A 56 13.48 4.72 11.20
CA LEU A 56 14.71 5.49 11.27
C LEU A 56 15.03 6.20 9.96
N ILE A 57 15.84 7.24 10.09
CA ILE A 57 16.41 7.98 8.97
C ILE A 57 17.91 8.05 9.19
N GLN A 58 18.65 7.52 8.22
CA GLN A 58 20.09 7.70 8.13
C GLN A 58 20.37 9.07 7.54
N VAL A 59 21.11 9.90 8.28
CA VAL A 59 21.46 11.27 7.91
C VAL A 59 22.98 11.41 7.88
N PRO A 60 23.58 11.92 6.79
CA PRO A 60 25.00 12.22 6.79
C PRO A 60 25.33 13.25 7.87
N MET A 61 26.33 13.00 8.71
CA MET A 61 26.71 13.88 9.83
C MET A 61 26.88 15.35 9.41
N ARG A 62 27.42 15.60 8.21
CA ARG A 62 27.57 16.95 7.64
C ARG A 62 26.25 17.73 7.54
N GLU A 63 25.11 17.06 7.35
CA GLU A 63 23.81 17.73 7.20
C GLU A 63 23.38 18.45 8.47
N LEU A 64 23.90 18.02 9.63
CA LEU A 64 23.67 18.63 10.93
C LEU A 64 24.57 19.84 11.20
N TYR A 65 25.56 20.09 10.34
CA TYR A 65 26.50 21.23 10.44
C TYR A 65 26.45 22.17 9.24
N LYS A 66 25.77 21.79 8.16
CA LYS A 66 25.54 22.69 7.01
C LYS A 66 24.75 23.93 7.46
N PRO A 67 25.03 25.12 6.90
CA PRO A 67 24.24 26.32 7.18
C PRO A 67 22.76 26.10 6.88
N LYS A 68 21.97 25.97 7.94
CA LYS A 68 20.51 25.91 7.96
C LYS A 68 20.04 26.80 9.11
N PRO A 69 18.80 27.32 9.09
CA PRO A 69 18.26 28.05 10.23
C PRO A 69 18.37 27.21 11.50
N ASP A 70 18.81 27.81 12.61
CA ASP A 70 19.10 27.10 13.88
C ASP A 70 17.94 26.20 14.32
N ARG A 71 16.70 26.65 14.09
CA ARG A 71 15.48 25.87 14.37
C ARG A 71 15.43 24.52 13.67
N GLU A 72 15.98 24.38 12.47
CA GLU A 72 16.01 23.12 11.72
C GLU A 72 17.07 22.18 12.29
N ILE A 73 18.22 22.71 12.73
CA ILE A 73 19.27 21.93 13.38
C ILE A 73 18.82 21.44 14.76
N VAL A 74 18.18 22.31 15.54
CA VAL A 74 17.60 21.96 16.85
C VAL A 74 16.49 20.91 16.68
N HIS A 75 15.63 21.05 15.67
CA HIS A 75 14.62 20.06 15.33
C HIS A 75 15.25 18.71 14.97
N ALA A 76 16.23 18.65 14.07
CA ALA A 76 16.89 17.39 13.74
C ALA A 76 17.54 16.74 14.98
N ARG A 77 18.21 17.53 15.81
CA ARG A 77 18.85 17.05 17.04
C ARG A 77 17.87 16.46 18.05
N SER A 78 16.63 16.96 18.15
CA SER A 78 15.64 16.41 19.10
C SER A 78 15.16 15.01 18.73
N PHE A 79 15.46 14.52 17.52
CA PHE A 79 15.14 13.17 17.06
C PHE A 79 16.38 12.29 16.90
N ALA A 80 17.58 12.77 17.27
CA ALA A 80 18.79 11.96 17.19
C ALA A 80 18.68 10.74 18.13
N VAL A 81 18.98 9.57 17.61
CA VAL A 81 18.93 8.30 18.35
C VAL A 81 20.30 8.01 18.95
N ASP A 82 20.34 7.56 20.20
CA ASP A 82 21.58 7.17 20.84
C ASP A 82 22.14 5.90 20.17
N PRO A 83 23.46 5.83 19.87
CA PRO A 83 24.06 4.63 19.32
C PRO A 83 23.81 3.35 20.13
N ALA A 84 23.63 3.44 21.46
CA ALA A 84 23.28 2.30 22.30
C ALA A 84 21.88 1.74 21.99
N ASP A 85 20.92 2.61 21.66
CA ASP A 85 19.56 2.19 21.31
C ASP A 85 19.51 1.55 19.92
N LEU A 86 20.40 1.94 19.00
CA LEU A 86 20.49 1.38 17.65
C LEU A 86 20.95 -0.08 17.63
N ALA A 87 21.68 -0.54 18.64
CA ALA A 87 22.25 -1.89 18.68
C ALA A 87 21.18 -3.01 18.66
N HIS A 88 19.93 -2.66 18.99
CA HIS A 88 18.80 -3.59 19.04
C HIS A 88 17.78 -3.36 17.91
N VAL A 89 18.03 -2.41 17.00
CA VAL A 89 17.12 -2.08 15.91
C VAL A 89 17.54 -2.81 14.65
N ASP A 90 16.58 -3.47 14.02
CA ASP A 90 16.76 -4.02 12.67
C ASP A 90 16.70 -2.87 11.64
N LEU A 91 17.85 -2.59 11.02
CA LEU A 91 17.97 -1.54 9.99
C LEU A 91 17.46 -1.98 8.61
N ASP A 92 17.23 -3.28 8.42
CA ASP A 92 16.65 -3.83 7.20
C ASP A 92 15.13 -4.01 7.32
N GLU A 93 14.57 -3.75 8.50
CA GLU A 93 13.13 -3.79 8.70
C GLU A 93 12.44 -2.80 7.76
N GLU A 94 11.42 -3.26 7.06
CA GLU A 94 10.76 -2.50 6.03
C GLU A 94 10.01 -1.28 6.57
N HIS A 95 10.38 -0.08 6.12
CA HIS A 95 9.66 1.16 6.43
C HIS A 95 8.38 1.34 5.61
N VAL A 96 7.51 2.23 6.10
CA VAL A 96 6.20 2.55 5.50
C VAL A 96 6.26 2.93 4.02
N VAL A 97 7.28 3.68 3.58
CA VAL A 97 7.41 4.07 2.15
C VAL A 97 7.61 2.85 1.24
N ALA A 98 8.43 1.88 1.64
CA ALA A 98 8.65 0.66 0.88
C ALA A 98 7.37 -0.19 0.82
N LYS A 99 6.62 -0.26 1.94
CA LYS A 99 5.28 -0.89 1.97
C LYS A 99 4.32 -0.24 0.97
N VAL A 100 4.28 1.09 0.90
CA VAL A 100 3.43 1.82 -0.06
C VAL A 100 3.87 1.59 -1.50
N GLN A 101 5.18 1.48 -1.77
CA GLN A 101 5.65 1.07 -3.11
C GLN A 101 5.18 -0.33 -3.47
N ARG A 102 5.29 -1.31 -2.57
CA ARG A 102 4.79 -2.68 -2.82
C ARG A 102 3.29 -2.71 -3.10
N LEU A 103 2.53 -1.83 -2.45
CA LEU A 103 1.11 -1.63 -2.74
C LEU A 103 0.91 -1.07 -4.15
N LEU A 104 1.64 -0.02 -4.51
CA LEU A 104 1.60 0.54 -5.87
C LEU A 104 1.94 -0.52 -6.92
N ASP A 105 2.97 -1.33 -6.70
CA ASP A 105 3.37 -2.39 -7.62
C ASP A 105 2.27 -3.44 -7.77
N ALA A 106 1.60 -3.81 -6.66
CA ALA A 106 0.45 -4.71 -6.69
C ALA A 106 -0.73 -4.12 -7.49
N LEU A 107 -0.99 -2.82 -7.34
CA LEU A 107 -2.02 -2.12 -8.10
C LEU A 107 -1.69 -2.04 -9.58
N LEU A 108 -0.45 -1.69 -9.95
CA LEU A 108 0.01 -1.66 -11.33
C LEU A 108 -0.17 -3.01 -12.01
N ARG A 109 0.24 -4.10 -11.34
CA ARG A 109 0.02 -5.48 -11.83
C ARG A 109 -1.46 -5.82 -11.98
N LEU A 110 -2.29 -5.45 -10.99
CA LEU A 110 -3.74 -5.63 -11.08
C LEU A 110 -4.34 -4.87 -12.27
N GLY A 111 -3.92 -3.63 -12.51
CA GLY A 111 -4.37 -2.83 -13.65
C GLY A 111 -4.02 -3.47 -14.99
N ASP A 112 -2.79 -3.98 -15.12
CA ASP A 112 -2.33 -4.71 -16.31
C ASP A 112 -3.17 -5.98 -16.53
N GLY A 113 -3.36 -6.79 -15.49
CA GLY A 113 -4.17 -8.02 -15.57
C GLY A 113 -5.65 -7.74 -15.91
N LEU A 114 -6.27 -6.76 -15.27
CA LEU A 114 -7.67 -6.39 -15.56
C LEU A 114 -7.84 -5.83 -16.97
N SER A 115 -6.84 -5.14 -17.52
CA SER A 115 -6.83 -4.65 -18.90
C SER A 115 -6.71 -5.82 -19.89
N ALA A 116 -5.83 -6.79 -19.60
CA ALA A 116 -5.68 -8.00 -20.40
C ALA A 116 -6.98 -8.83 -20.43
N LEU A 117 -7.61 -9.08 -19.28
CA LEU A 117 -8.91 -9.74 -19.20
C LEU A 117 -9.99 -9.00 -19.99
N GLY A 118 -10.03 -7.67 -19.87
CA GLY A 118 -10.95 -6.84 -20.63
C GLY A 118 -10.83 -7.05 -22.14
N THR A 119 -9.60 -7.17 -22.64
CA THR A 119 -9.31 -7.37 -24.07
C THR A 119 -9.95 -8.66 -24.58
N ILE A 120 -9.92 -9.76 -23.81
CA ILE A 120 -10.55 -11.05 -24.17
C ILE A 120 -12.05 -10.87 -24.42
N VAL A 121 -12.73 -10.11 -23.57
CA VAL A 121 -14.18 -9.93 -23.60
C VAL A 121 -14.63 -8.66 -24.32
N GLY A 122 -13.73 -7.99 -25.03
CA GLY A 122 -14.00 -6.76 -25.80
C GLY A 122 -14.25 -5.50 -24.95
N LEU A 123 -13.83 -5.49 -23.69
CA LEU A 123 -13.88 -4.35 -22.77
C LEU A 123 -12.52 -3.64 -22.70
N ASN A 124 -12.12 -2.98 -23.79
CA ASN A 124 -10.81 -2.34 -23.89
C ASN A 124 -10.72 -1.09 -23.01
N LYS A 125 -10.08 -1.21 -21.84
CA LYS A 125 -9.65 -0.08 -21.00
C LYS A 125 -8.17 -0.21 -20.70
N SER A 126 -7.46 0.91 -20.71
CA SER A 126 -6.05 0.95 -20.32
C SER A 126 -5.89 0.74 -18.81
N PRO A 127 -4.73 0.23 -18.34
CA PRO A 127 -4.44 0.10 -16.91
C PRO A 127 -4.64 1.42 -16.14
N VAL A 128 -4.18 2.55 -16.69
CA VAL A 128 -4.32 3.87 -16.05
C VAL A 128 -5.79 4.29 -15.86
N GLU A 129 -6.70 3.94 -16.79
CA GLU A 129 -8.14 4.18 -16.61
C GLU A 129 -8.79 3.30 -15.53
N LEU A 130 -8.16 2.17 -15.21
CA LEU A 130 -8.66 1.21 -14.24
C LEU A 130 -8.17 1.50 -12.82
N ILE A 131 -6.91 1.87 -12.64
CA ILE A 131 -6.32 2.04 -11.31
C ILE A 131 -5.86 3.47 -11.01
N GLY A 132 -5.83 4.36 -12.00
CA GLY A 132 -5.43 5.76 -11.84
C GLY A 132 -3.91 6.00 -11.76
N PHE A 133 -3.08 4.96 -11.92
CA PHE A 133 -1.62 5.04 -11.90
C PHE A 133 -1.04 4.68 -13.27
N ASP A 134 -0.08 5.48 -13.73
CA ASP A 134 0.66 5.23 -14.96
C ASP A 134 2.07 4.77 -14.61
N ARG A 135 2.44 3.59 -15.10
CA ARG A 135 3.76 2.98 -14.90
C ARG A 135 4.88 3.85 -15.47
N ALA A 136 4.66 4.50 -16.60
CA ALA A 136 5.65 5.37 -17.23
C ALA A 136 5.90 6.63 -16.39
N GLU A 137 4.83 7.23 -15.87
CA GLU A 137 4.92 8.38 -14.98
C GLU A 137 5.61 8.03 -13.66
N VAL A 138 5.27 6.89 -13.06
CA VAL A 138 5.94 6.40 -11.84
C VAL A 138 7.43 6.14 -12.08
N ALA A 139 7.80 5.55 -13.22
CA ALA A 139 9.19 5.27 -13.55
C ALA A 139 10.00 6.56 -13.82
N ALA A 140 9.38 7.56 -14.45
CA ALA A 140 10.04 8.81 -14.81
C ALA A 140 10.14 9.80 -13.63
N ASN A 141 9.04 9.96 -12.88
CA ASN A 141 8.85 11.05 -11.93
C ASN A 141 8.53 10.57 -10.50
N GLY A 142 8.56 9.25 -10.25
CA GLY A 142 8.22 8.68 -8.95
C GLY A 142 6.78 9.01 -8.55
N TRP A 143 6.60 9.60 -7.37
CA TRP A 143 5.26 9.85 -6.82
C TRP A 143 4.80 11.30 -6.94
N LEU A 144 5.51 12.15 -7.70
CA LEU A 144 5.20 13.58 -7.82
C LEU A 144 3.77 13.83 -8.33
N ALA A 145 3.30 13.04 -9.30
CA ALA A 145 1.94 13.12 -9.83
C ALA A 145 0.88 12.48 -8.91
N TYR A 146 1.30 11.75 -7.87
CA TYR A 146 0.44 10.87 -7.06
C TYR A 146 0.56 11.21 -5.56
N PRO A 147 0.09 12.40 -5.13
CA PRO A 147 0.22 12.83 -3.73
C PRO A 147 -0.50 11.93 -2.72
N ALA A 148 -1.46 11.12 -3.16
CA ALA A 148 -2.14 10.12 -2.32
C ALA A 148 -1.17 9.04 -1.81
N LEU A 149 -0.19 8.63 -2.62
CA LEU A 149 0.87 7.71 -2.19
C LEU A 149 1.73 8.35 -1.10
N GLY A 150 2.16 9.59 -1.32
CA GLY A 150 2.91 10.37 -0.32
C GLY A 150 2.17 10.50 1.00
N ARG A 151 0.84 10.75 0.98
CA ARG A 151 0.02 10.81 2.19
C ARG A 151 -0.03 9.49 2.95
N LEU A 152 -0.19 8.35 2.27
CA LEU A 152 -0.16 7.04 2.93
C LEU A 152 1.25 6.67 3.42
N ALA A 153 2.29 7.23 2.80
CA ALA A 153 3.68 6.95 3.10
C ALA A 153 4.32 7.88 4.14
N GLN A 154 3.55 8.82 4.71
CA GLN A 154 4.03 9.67 5.81
C GLN A 154 4.42 8.82 7.02
N VAL A 155 5.14 9.40 7.97
CA VAL A 155 5.56 8.77 9.23
C VAL A 155 4.41 7.98 9.88
N ALA A 156 4.70 6.73 10.21
CA ALA A 156 3.78 5.79 10.85
C ALA A 156 4.38 5.33 12.20
N PRO A 157 4.19 6.10 13.29
CA PRO A 157 4.78 5.79 14.58
C PRO A 157 4.27 4.45 15.12
N LEU A 158 5.13 3.70 15.81
CA LEU A 158 4.72 2.48 16.51
C LEU A 158 3.60 2.76 17.52
N ASN A 159 3.71 3.87 18.24
CA ASN A 159 2.76 4.32 19.25
C ASN A 159 1.57 5.14 18.71
N MET A 160 1.23 5.00 17.43
CA MET A 160 0.11 5.76 16.86
C MET A 160 -1.23 5.42 17.54
N THR A 161 -2.10 6.45 17.63
CA THR A 161 -3.42 6.31 18.24
C THR A 161 -4.38 5.52 17.36
N GLN A 162 -5.47 5.04 17.95
CA GLN A 162 -6.56 4.37 17.21
C GLN A 162 -7.09 5.25 16.06
N GLN A 163 -7.32 6.55 16.31
CA GLN A 163 -7.84 7.45 15.28
C GLN A 163 -6.86 7.63 14.12
N MET A 164 -5.55 7.73 14.41
CA MET A 164 -4.53 7.77 13.37
C MET A 164 -4.55 6.49 12.54
N PHE A 165 -4.59 5.33 13.19
CA PHE A 165 -4.67 4.03 12.52
C PHE A 165 -5.90 3.92 11.59
N LEU A 166 -7.09 4.25 12.07
CA LEU A 166 -8.32 4.20 11.27
C LEU A 166 -8.27 5.16 10.07
N ALA A 167 -7.72 6.36 10.25
CA ALA A 167 -7.51 7.31 9.15
C ALA A 167 -6.56 6.74 8.07
N ARG A 168 -5.57 5.93 8.48
CA ARG A 168 -4.66 5.24 7.55
C ARG A 168 -5.32 4.07 6.84
N CYS A 169 -6.15 3.28 7.51
CA CYS A 169 -6.97 2.24 6.87
C CYS A 169 -7.92 2.83 5.82
N LYS A 170 -8.52 4.00 6.11
CA LYS A 170 -9.30 4.74 5.12
C LYS A 170 -8.47 5.19 3.91
N SER A 171 -7.31 5.80 4.15
CA SER A 171 -6.40 6.23 3.07
C SER A 171 -5.92 5.04 2.22
N LEU A 172 -5.64 3.90 2.85
CA LEU A 172 -5.29 2.65 2.18
C LEU A 172 -6.43 2.15 1.29
N HIS A 173 -7.67 2.17 1.80
CA HIS A 173 -8.85 1.78 1.02
C HIS A 173 -9.05 2.68 -0.20
N GLU A 174 -8.94 4.00 -0.03
CA GLU A 174 -9.11 4.97 -1.10
C GLU A 174 -8.14 4.75 -2.28
N LEU A 175 -6.90 4.27 -2.02
CA LEU A 175 -5.92 4.02 -3.08
C LEU A 175 -6.30 2.86 -3.99
N TRP A 176 -6.73 1.72 -3.44
CA TRP A 176 -7.02 0.54 -4.26
C TRP A 176 -8.46 0.55 -4.82
N GLN A 177 -9.38 1.31 -4.22
CA GLN A 177 -10.76 1.45 -4.70
C GLN A 177 -10.89 2.24 -6.02
N GLY A 178 -9.78 2.53 -6.72
CA GLY A 178 -9.78 3.16 -8.04
C GLY A 178 -10.48 2.34 -9.12
N VAL A 179 -10.56 1.01 -8.97
CA VAL A 179 -11.17 0.12 -9.97
C VAL A 179 -12.68 0.39 -10.14
N PRO A 180 -13.15 0.79 -11.34
CA PRO A 180 -14.56 1.09 -11.52
C PRO A 180 -15.45 -0.14 -11.34
N ASN A 181 -16.39 -0.09 -10.39
CA ASN A 181 -17.35 -1.17 -10.16
C ASN A 181 -18.07 -1.59 -11.45
N GLY A 182 -18.46 -0.63 -12.29
CA GLY A 182 -19.11 -0.94 -13.57
C GLY A 182 -18.27 -1.83 -14.47
N TYR A 183 -16.95 -1.63 -14.49
CA TYR A 183 -16.03 -2.45 -15.28
C TYR A 183 -15.94 -3.88 -14.73
N LEU A 184 -15.77 -4.05 -13.42
CA LEU A 184 -15.75 -5.38 -12.79
C LEU A 184 -17.08 -6.12 -12.99
N LYS A 185 -18.21 -5.41 -12.90
CA LYS A 185 -19.53 -5.98 -13.18
C LYS A 185 -19.63 -6.47 -14.62
N SER A 186 -19.17 -5.67 -15.58
CA SER A 186 -19.14 -6.07 -16.98
C SER A 186 -18.22 -7.26 -17.25
N LEU A 187 -17.06 -7.35 -16.59
CA LEU A 187 -16.20 -8.54 -16.68
C LEU A 187 -16.92 -9.81 -16.20
N LEU A 188 -17.56 -9.75 -15.03
CA LEU A 188 -18.31 -10.89 -14.48
C LEU A 188 -19.51 -11.27 -15.35
N GLU A 189 -20.25 -10.29 -15.88
CA GLU A 189 -21.34 -10.54 -16.83
C GLU A 189 -20.82 -11.27 -18.09
N ARG A 190 -19.63 -10.91 -18.59
CA ARG A 190 -18.99 -11.58 -19.73
C ARG A 190 -18.41 -12.95 -19.38
N ALA A 191 -18.15 -13.21 -18.11
CA ALA A 191 -17.79 -14.52 -17.58
C ALA A 191 -19.00 -15.41 -17.27
N GLY A 192 -20.21 -14.99 -17.64
CA GLY A 192 -21.44 -15.78 -17.49
C GLY A 192 -22.17 -15.55 -16.17
N CYS A 193 -21.69 -14.66 -15.29
CA CYS A 193 -22.39 -14.31 -14.06
C CYS A 193 -23.71 -13.56 -14.38
N PRO A 194 -24.85 -13.91 -13.74
CA PRO A 194 -26.12 -13.25 -14.00
C PRO A 194 -26.08 -11.75 -13.66
N ARG A 195 -26.42 -10.91 -14.63
CA ARG A 195 -26.48 -9.43 -14.49
C ARG A 195 -27.26 -8.97 -13.26
N VAL A 196 -28.39 -9.61 -12.96
CA VAL A 196 -29.22 -9.28 -11.79
C VAL A 196 -28.46 -9.54 -10.48
N ALA A 197 -27.67 -10.61 -10.43
CA ALA A 197 -26.90 -10.96 -9.24
C ALA A 197 -25.71 -10.04 -9.01
N VAL A 198 -25.09 -9.52 -10.08
CA VAL A 198 -23.88 -8.69 -10.04
C VAL A 198 -24.21 -7.20 -9.78
N LYS A 199 -25.44 -6.76 -10.11
CA LYS A 199 -25.86 -5.35 -10.07
C LYS A 199 -25.65 -4.67 -8.70
N GLU A 200 -25.97 -5.34 -7.60
CA GLU A 200 -25.92 -4.77 -6.24
C GLU A 200 -24.64 -5.14 -5.47
N VAL A 201 -23.67 -5.76 -6.14
CA VAL A 201 -22.43 -6.22 -5.50
C VAL A 201 -21.43 -5.06 -5.40
N GLY A 202 -20.84 -4.90 -4.20
CA GLY A 202 -19.80 -3.90 -3.93
C GLY A 202 -18.41 -4.33 -4.42
N SER A 203 -17.48 -3.37 -4.52
CA SER A 203 -16.14 -3.54 -5.13
C SER A 203 -15.37 -4.77 -4.65
N ILE A 204 -15.26 -4.99 -3.34
CA ILE A 204 -14.49 -6.12 -2.78
C ILE A 204 -15.10 -7.46 -3.19
N LYS A 205 -16.43 -7.57 -3.10
CA LYS A 205 -17.14 -8.80 -3.51
C LYS A 205 -17.06 -9.03 -5.02
N LEU A 206 -16.98 -7.97 -5.83
CA LEU A 206 -16.74 -8.08 -7.27
C LEU A 206 -15.34 -8.62 -7.56
N LEU A 207 -14.31 -8.13 -6.85
CA LEU A 207 -12.96 -8.65 -6.98
C LEU A 207 -12.85 -10.11 -6.49
N GLN A 208 -13.51 -10.45 -5.38
CA GLN A 208 -13.58 -11.83 -4.88
C GLN A 208 -14.24 -12.75 -5.92
N ALA A 209 -15.35 -12.31 -6.49
CA ALA A 209 -16.04 -13.06 -7.52
C ALA A 209 -15.15 -13.31 -8.74
N LEU A 210 -14.45 -12.26 -9.18
CA LEU A 210 -13.53 -12.37 -10.30
C LEU A 210 -12.39 -13.35 -9.99
N LEU A 211 -11.80 -13.25 -8.79
CA LEU A 211 -10.78 -14.18 -8.31
C LEU A 211 -11.28 -15.62 -8.32
N ASN A 212 -12.44 -15.91 -7.74
CA ASN A 212 -12.99 -17.27 -7.68
C ASN A 212 -13.19 -17.89 -9.07
N VAL A 213 -13.68 -17.09 -10.03
CA VAL A 213 -13.84 -17.54 -11.42
C VAL A 213 -12.49 -17.92 -12.02
N ILE A 214 -11.50 -17.04 -11.87
CA ILE A 214 -10.17 -17.22 -12.46
C ILE A 214 -9.41 -18.38 -11.82
N GLU A 215 -9.42 -18.48 -10.49
CA GLU A 215 -8.79 -19.58 -9.76
C GLU A 215 -9.35 -20.93 -10.20
N ARG A 216 -10.65 -20.99 -10.49
CA ARG A 216 -11.27 -22.22 -11.00
C ARG A 216 -10.80 -22.56 -12.40
N LEU A 217 -10.74 -21.57 -13.30
CA LEU A 217 -10.20 -21.76 -14.65
C LEU A 217 -8.75 -22.25 -14.57
N ASN A 218 -7.91 -21.64 -13.72
CA ASN A 218 -6.53 -22.05 -13.51
C ASN A 218 -6.44 -23.48 -12.93
N THR A 219 -7.27 -23.81 -11.93
CA THR A 219 -7.31 -25.14 -11.32
C THR A 219 -7.69 -26.23 -12.32
N HIS A 220 -8.60 -25.92 -13.24
CA HIS A 220 -9.00 -26.81 -14.33
C HIS A 220 -8.14 -26.67 -15.57
N GLU A 221 -7.06 -25.89 -15.47
CA GLU A 221 -6.09 -25.79 -16.53
C GLU A 221 -6.69 -25.26 -17.85
N GLU A 222 -7.73 -24.41 -17.74
CA GLU A 222 -8.43 -23.81 -18.87
C GLU A 222 -7.63 -22.66 -19.50
N ALA A 223 -7.83 -22.43 -20.79
CA ALA A 223 -7.19 -21.32 -21.49
C ALA A 223 -7.90 -19.99 -21.19
N SER A 224 -7.19 -18.87 -21.37
CA SER A 224 -7.71 -17.54 -21.03
C SER A 224 -9.01 -17.18 -21.75
N ASP A 225 -9.24 -17.69 -22.96
CA ASP A 225 -10.46 -17.45 -23.73
C ASP A 225 -11.71 -18.10 -23.09
N ALA A 226 -11.54 -19.13 -22.26
CA ALA A 226 -12.62 -19.73 -21.47
C ALA A 226 -13.21 -18.78 -20.42
N PHE A 227 -12.51 -17.68 -20.09
CA PHE A 227 -13.07 -16.62 -19.27
C PHE A 227 -14.33 -16.01 -19.90
N ALA A 228 -14.43 -15.97 -21.23
CA ALA A 228 -15.65 -15.56 -21.91
C ALA A 228 -16.64 -16.72 -21.96
N SER A 229 -17.72 -16.66 -21.18
CA SER A 229 -18.65 -17.78 -21.01
C SER A 229 -20.10 -17.31 -20.92
N ASP A 230 -21.02 -18.12 -21.46
CA ASP A 230 -22.46 -17.95 -21.30
C ASP A 230 -23.02 -18.78 -20.12
N ARG A 231 -22.17 -19.55 -19.44
CA ARG A 231 -22.56 -20.42 -18.32
C ARG A 231 -22.18 -19.75 -17.00
N GLU A 232 -23.11 -19.72 -16.06
CA GLU A 232 -22.83 -19.21 -14.70
C GLU A 232 -21.72 -20.05 -14.05
N PRO A 233 -20.59 -19.43 -13.65
CA PRO A 233 -19.50 -20.15 -13.00
C PRO A 233 -19.91 -20.62 -11.60
N GLU A 234 -19.79 -21.90 -11.29
CA GLU A 234 -20.05 -22.40 -9.92
C GLU A 234 -19.13 -21.73 -8.89
N GLY A 235 -19.65 -21.46 -7.70
CA GLY A 235 -18.85 -20.94 -6.57
C GLY A 235 -18.37 -19.49 -6.72
N TRP A 236 -18.79 -18.76 -7.75
CA TRP A 236 -18.34 -17.38 -7.98
C TRP A 236 -18.67 -16.40 -6.84
N LYS A 237 -19.58 -16.74 -5.93
CA LYS A 237 -19.91 -15.92 -4.75
C LYS A 237 -19.30 -16.43 -3.45
N ASP A 238 -18.65 -17.59 -3.48
CA ASP A 238 -18.17 -18.26 -2.29
C ASP A 238 -17.12 -17.40 -1.59
N HIS A 239 -17.04 -17.53 -0.27
CA HIS A 239 -16.02 -16.84 0.50
C HIS A 239 -14.63 -17.28 0.05
N ASN A 240 -13.73 -16.31 -0.16
CA ASN A 240 -12.33 -16.57 -0.48
C ASN A 240 -11.46 -16.01 0.64
N GLU A 241 -10.75 -16.89 1.35
CA GLU A 241 -9.91 -16.52 2.49
C GLU A 241 -8.82 -15.52 2.08
N ALA A 242 -8.31 -15.60 0.84
CA ALA A 242 -7.31 -14.67 0.34
C ALA A 242 -7.81 -13.22 0.25
N MET A 243 -9.13 -13.02 0.20
CA MET A 243 -9.77 -11.71 0.15
C MET A 243 -10.10 -11.14 1.55
N ALA A 244 -9.99 -11.94 2.61
CA ALA A 244 -10.31 -11.53 3.97
C ALA A 244 -9.61 -10.23 4.43
N PRO A 245 -8.33 -9.97 4.09
CA PRO A 245 -7.67 -8.71 4.44
C PRO A 245 -8.33 -7.46 3.84
N LEU A 246 -8.90 -7.55 2.63
CA LEU A 246 -9.61 -6.43 1.99
C LEU A 246 -10.93 -6.14 2.70
N PHE A 247 -11.67 -7.19 3.11
CA PHE A 247 -12.88 -7.03 3.93
C PHE A 247 -12.55 -6.41 5.28
N LEU A 248 -11.54 -6.92 5.98
CA LEU A 248 -11.08 -6.34 7.24
C LEU A 248 -10.72 -4.85 7.10
N ASN A 249 -9.95 -4.47 6.06
CA ASN A 249 -9.61 -3.06 5.85
C ASN A 249 -10.86 -2.21 5.57
N ASN A 250 -11.88 -2.75 4.90
CA ASN A 250 -13.15 -2.06 4.74
C ASN A 250 -13.91 -1.89 6.07
N ASP A 251 -13.89 -2.90 6.93
CA ASP A 251 -14.54 -2.84 8.25
C ASP A 251 -13.81 -1.81 9.14
N LEU A 252 -12.48 -1.80 9.10
CA LEU A 252 -11.65 -0.78 9.76
C LEU A 252 -11.88 0.63 9.19
N ARG A 253 -12.15 0.76 7.89
CA ARG A 253 -12.47 2.06 7.28
C ARG A 253 -13.77 2.65 7.82
N ILE A 254 -14.76 1.82 8.11
CA ILE A 254 -16.08 2.25 8.61
C ILE A 254 -16.16 2.30 10.14
N ALA A 255 -15.20 1.71 10.83
CA ALA A 255 -15.12 1.76 12.29
C ALA A 255 -14.84 3.20 12.75
N ASP A 256 -15.76 3.78 13.52
CA ASP A 256 -15.63 5.09 14.15
C ASP A 256 -15.74 5.02 15.69
N ALA A 257 -16.37 3.97 16.22
CA ALA A 257 -16.54 3.69 17.64
C ALA A 257 -15.57 2.62 18.17
N HIS A 258 -15.29 2.65 19.48
CA HIS A 258 -14.36 1.74 20.15
C HIS A 258 -14.78 0.27 20.03
N GLU A 259 -16.07 -0.04 20.23
CA GLU A 259 -16.60 -1.42 20.16
C GLU A 259 -16.40 -2.04 18.76
N THR A 260 -16.59 -1.27 17.69
CA THR A 260 -16.36 -1.73 16.32
C THR A 260 -14.88 -2.05 16.06
N VAL A 261 -13.97 -1.30 16.70
CA VAL A 261 -12.53 -1.58 16.58
C VAL A 261 -12.13 -2.84 17.34
N GLU A 262 -12.72 -3.13 18.50
CA GLU A 262 -12.45 -4.39 19.23
C GLU A 262 -12.86 -5.62 18.41
N GLN A 263 -13.97 -5.53 17.68
CA GLN A 263 -14.38 -6.57 16.73
C GLN A 263 -13.36 -6.74 15.61
N CYS A 264 -12.90 -5.64 15.00
CA CYS A 264 -11.85 -5.68 13.97
C CYS A 264 -10.52 -6.24 14.50
N LEU A 265 -10.15 -5.95 15.75
CA LEU A 265 -8.98 -6.51 16.42
C LEU A 265 -9.11 -8.02 16.62
N THR A 266 -10.32 -8.51 16.86
CA THR A 266 -10.59 -9.96 16.92
C THR A 266 -10.38 -10.60 15.55
N THR A 267 -10.86 -9.98 14.47
CA THR A 267 -10.60 -10.44 13.10
C THR A 267 -9.11 -10.39 12.75
N LEU A 268 -8.39 -9.35 13.18
CA LEU A 268 -6.93 -9.27 13.03
C LEU A 268 -6.23 -10.49 13.67
N ARG A 269 -6.62 -10.88 14.89
CA ARG A 269 -6.08 -12.10 15.54
C ARG A 269 -6.37 -13.35 14.74
N GLN A 270 -7.60 -13.48 14.22
CA GLN A 270 -8.00 -14.63 13.39
C GLN A 270 -7.16 -14.73 12.11
N LEU A 271 -6.73 -13.59 11.57
CA LEU A 271 -5.82 -13.54 10.41
C LEU A 271 -4.33 -13.72 10.79
N GLY A 272 -4.02 -13.94 12.08
CA GLY A 272 -2.67 -14.22 12.57
C GLY A 272 -1.91 -13.03 13.14
N PHE A 273 -2.56 -11.88 13.37
CA PHE A 273 -1.90 -10.75 14.02
C PHE A 273 -1.73 -10.96 15.52
N ASP A 274 -0.51 -10.78 16.03
CA ASP A 274 -0.23 -10.78 17.46
C ASP A 274 -0.66 -9.46 18.11
N THR A 275 -1.76 -9.52 18.87
CA THR A 275 -2.29 -8.35 19.57
C THR A 275 -1.58 -8.01 20.89
N ALA A 276 -0.58 -8.78 21.33
CA ALA A 276 0.12 -8.51 22.58
C ALA A 276 0.67 -7.08 22.66
N ASN A 277 1.00 -6.49 21.50
CA ASN A 277 1.61 -5.16 21.39
C ASN A 277 0.63 -4.03 21.04
N VAL A 278 -0.68 -4.29 20.88
CA VAL A 278 -1.65 -3.21 20.54
C VAL A 278 -1.72 -2.15 21.64
N ASN A 279 -1.48 -2.52 22.90
CA ASN A 279 -1.42 -1.59 24.02
C ASN A 279 -0.25 -0.59 23.92
N ALA A 280 0.79 -0.92 23.13
CA ALA A 280 1.90 -0.02 22.84
C ALA A 280 1.61 0.95 21.67
N GLY A 281 0.48 0.76 20.97
CA GLY A 281 0.01 1.55 19.84
C GLY A 281 -0.30 0.71 18.60
N TYR A 282 -0.91 1.34 17.61
CA TYR A 282 -1.45 0.66 16.43
C TYR A 282 -0.48 0.59 15.23
N GLY A 283 0.78 0.98 15.39
CA GLY A 283 1.73 1.04 14.26
C GLY A 283 1.96 -0.34 13.62
N ARG A 284 2.18 -1.37 14.44
CA ARG A 284 2.32 -2.76 13.96
C ARG A 284 1.03 -3.31 13.34
N SER A 285 -0.13 -2.89 13.85
CA SER A 285 -1.43 -3.23 13.26
C SER A 285 -1.57 -2.63 11.86
N LEU A 286 -1.08 -1.40 11.64
CA LEU A 286 -1.07 -0.80 10.31
C LEU A 286 -0.22 -1.58 9.33
N ASP A 287 0.99 -2.00 9.72
CA ASP A 287 1.86 -2.80 8.86
C ASP A 287 1.16 -4.08 8.40
N PHE A 288 0.57 -4.80 9.37
CA PHE A 288 -0.15 -6.04 9.11
C PHE A 288 -1.31 -5.84 8.14
N VAL A 289 -2.12 -4.78 8.33
CA VAL A 289 -3.23 -4.46 7.41
C VAL A 289 -2.73 -4.13 6.01
N ILE A 290 -1.66 -3.33 5.89
CA ILE A 290 -1.06 -2.99 4.59
C ILE A 290 -0.55 -4.26 3.91
N ASP A 291 0.21 -5.10 4.61
CA ASP A 291 0.77 -6.35 4.07
C ASP A 291 -0.33 -7.33 3.64
N GLY A 292 -1.41 -7.45 4.43
CA GLY A 292 -2.57 -8.25 4.08
C GLY A 292 -3.30 -7.75 2.83
N VAL A 293 -3.54 -6.44 2.72
CA VAL A 293 -4.14 -5.82 1.52
C VAL A 293 -3.26 -6.03 0.29
N ILE A 294 -1.94 -5.83 0.41
CA ILE A 294 -0.98 -6.09 -0.67
C ILE A 294 -1.06 -7.55 -1.12
N THR A 295 -1.10 -8.49 -0.17
CA THR A 295 -1.16 -9.93 -0.45
C THR A 295 -2.44 -10.29 -1.21
N ALA A 296 -3.60 -9.79 -0.77
CA ALA A 296 -4.88 -10.01 -1.45
C ALA A 296 -4.88 -9.46 -2.89
N LEU A 297 -4.41 -8.22 -3.08
CA LEU A 297 -4.35 -7.61 -4.43
C LEU A 297 -3.37 -8.35 -5.34
N ARG A 298 -2.20 -8.75 -4.81
CA ARG A 298 -1.23 -9.56 -5.55
C ARG A 298 -1.79 -10.92 -5.93
N LYS A 299 -2.56 -11.56 -5.05
CA LYS A 299 -3.21 -12.83 -5.37
C LYS A 299 -4.12 -12.69 -6.57
N VAL A 300 -4.97 -11.66 -6.62
CA VAL A 300 -5.81 -11.38 -7.79
C VAL A 300 -4.97 -11.17 -9.04
N ALA A 301 -3.94 -10.32 -8.98
CA ALA A 301 -3.07 -10.07 -10.12
C ALA A 301 -2.35 -11.33 -10.60
N THR A 302 -1.78 -12.12 -9.70
CA THR A 302 -1.08 -13.36 -10.01
C THR A 302 -2.03 -14.38 -10.66
N GLU A 303 -3.24 -14.59 -10.14
CA GLU A 303 -4.17 -15.54 -10.75
C GLU A 303 -4.59 -15.10 -12.16
N ILE A 304 -4.73 -13.80 -12.40
CA ILE A 304 -4.94 -13.28 -13.75
C ILE A 304 -3.72 -13.60 -14.62
N GLU A 305 -2.51 -13.27 -14.18
CA GLU A 305 -1.27 -13.53 -14.92
C GLU A 305 -1.10 -15.01 -15.26
N THR A 306 -1.36 -15.92 -14.30
CA THR A 306 -1.32 -17.37 -14.50
C THR A 306 -2.30 -17.82 -15.59
N LEU A 307 -3.50 -17.24 -15.64
CA LEU A 307 -4.48 -17.56 -16.69
C LEU A 307 -3.96 -17.23 -18.10
N PHE A 308 -3.06 -16.25 -18.20
CA PHE A 308 -2.42 -15.83 -19.44
C PHE A 308 -1.08 -16.52 -19.71
N ASP A 309 -0.56 -17.36 -18.80
CA ASP A 309 0.72 -18.03 -19.01
C ASP A 309 0.57 -19.16 -20.05
N PRO A 310 1.22 -19.06 -21.23
CA PRO A 310 1.12 -20.08 -22.27
C PRO A 310 1.77 -21.42 -21.90
N GLY A 311 2.52 -21.50 -20.79
CA GLY A 311 3.08 -22.74 -20.24
C GLY A 311 2.33 -23.32 -19.04
N LYS A 312 1.42 -22.53 -18.46
CA LYS A 312 0.89 -22.59 -17.10
C LYS A 312 1.92 -22.42 -15.99
#